data_AF-A0A353CCI0-F1
#
_entry.id   AF-A0A353CCI0-F1
#
_cell.length_a   1.000
_cell.length_b   1.000
_cell.length_c   1.000
_cell.angle_alpha   90.00
_cell.angle_beta   90.00
_cell.angle_gamma   90.00
#
_symmetry.space_group_name_H-M   'P 1'
#
loop_
_entity.id
_entity.type
_entity.pdbx_description
1 polymer ?
#
loop_
_entity_poly.entity_id
_entity_poly.type
_entity_poly.pdbx_seq_one_letter_code
_entity_poly.pdbx_strand_id
1 'polypeptide(L)'
;IDKLRINPGNIGSIDRVREVVRAAEAQKVPIRIGVNGGSLEKDLLKKYGHATPEAMVESGMRHIKILEDLGFGDTIISLKASDVNRMVEAYRLMA
;
A
#
# COMPACT_ATOMS: atom_id res chain seq x y z
N ILE A 1 -11.16 16.34 7.28
CA ILE A 1 -10.11 15.57 6.57
C ILE A 1 -10.84 14.65 5.63
N ASP A 2 -10.56 14.72 4.33
CA ASP A 2 -11.36 14.01 3.31
C ASP A 2 -10.69 12.70 2.83
N LYS A 3 -9.44 12.44 3.25
CA LYS A 3 -8.68 11.22 2.93
C LYS A 3 -7.52 11.01 3.89
N LEU A 4 -7.27 9.77 4.29
CA LEU A 4 -6.07 9.38 5.02
C LEU A 4 -5.02 8.83 4.05
N ARG A 5 -3.72 9.06 4.33
CA ARG A 5 -2.63 8.36 3.64
C ARG A 5 -1.82 7.59 4.67
N ILE A 6 -1.86 6.27 4.58
CA ILE A 6 -1.11 5.38 5.45
C ILE A 6 -0.68 4.13 4.70
N ASN A 7 0.39 3.49 5.17
CA ASN A 7 0.78 2.14 4.76
C ASN A 7 0.61 1.24 6.00
N PRO A 8 -0.38 0.34 6.04
CA PRO A 8 -0.68 -0.49 7.22
C PRO A 8 0.52 -1.22 7.80
N GLY A 9 1.43 -1.73 6.96
CA GLY A 9 2.64 -2.42 7.41
C GLY A 9 3.61 -1.58 8.23
N ASN A 10 3.51 -0.25 8.18
CA ASN A 10 4.39 0.68 8.93
C ASN A 10 3.79 1.18 10.25
N ILE A 11 2.50 0.91 10.52
CA ILE A 11 1.81 1.36 11.75
C ILE A 11 2.22 0.51 12.96
N GLY A 12 2.73 -0.70 12.72
CA GLY A 12 3.17 -1.63 13.75
C GLY A 12 2.15 -2.74 13.98
N SER A 13 1.41 -2.68 15.08
CA SER A 13 0.47 -3.76 15.45
C SER A 13 -0.83 -3.70 14.66
N ILE A 14 -1.39 -4.87 14.37
CA ILE A 14 -2.69 -4.99 13.70
C ILE A 14 -3.82 -4.29 14.46
N ASP A 15 -3.74 -4.25 15.80
CA ASP A 15 -4.73 -3.58 16.63
C ASP A 15 -4.76 -2.07 16.39
N ARG A 16 -3.59 -1.45 16.21
CA ARG A 16 -3.50 -0.02 15.85
C ARG A 16 -4.03 0.23 14.44
N VAL A 17 -3.78 -0.67 13.50
CA VAL A 17 -4.37 -0.56 12.14
C VAL A 17 -5.89 -0.64 12.23
N ARG A 18 -6.44 -1.56 13.05
CA ARG A 18 -7.88 -1.70 13.26
C ARG A 18 -8.52 -0.45 13.86
N GLU A 19 -7.86 0.22 14.80
CA GLU A 19 -8.33 1.51 15.34
C GLU A 19 -8.43 2.58 14.25
N VAL A 20 -7.40 2.68 13.39
CA VAL A 20 -7.40 3.63 12.27
C VAL A 20 -8.50 3.31 11.26
N VAL A 21 -8.69 2.02 10.91
CA VAL A 21 -9.76 1.57 10.01
C VAL A 21 -11.13 1.95 10.56
N ARG A 22 -11.41 1.64 11.84
CA ARG A 22 -12.69 2.00 12.48
C ARG A 22 -12.95 3.50 12.44
N ALA A 23 -11.92 4.31 12.71
CA ALA A 23 -12.05 5.76 12.67
C ALA A 23 -12.31 6.29 11.24
N ALA A 24 -11.70 5.67 10.23
CA ALA A 24 -11.89 6.00 8.82
C ALA A 24 -13.31 5.64 8.35
N GLU A 25 -13.80 4.44 8.69
CA GLU A 25 -15.16 3.99 8.35
C GLU A 25 -16.25 4.86 8.99
N ALA A 26 -16.11 5.17 10.28
CA ALA A 26 -17.06 6.01 11.00
C ALA A 26 -17.21 7.40 10.37
N GLN A 27 -16.14 7.90 9.75
CA GLN A 27 -16.12 9.20 9.07
C GLN A 27 -16.35 9.10 7.55
N LYS A 28 -16.47 7.89 6.99
CA LYS A 28 -16.56 7.63 5.55
C LYS A 28 -15.40 8.26 4.77
N VAL A 29 -14.19 8.11 5.30
CA VAL A 29 -12.97 8.67 4.73
C VAL A 29 -12.14 7.55 4.08
N PRO A 30 -11.79 7.66 2.79
CA PRO A 30 -10.97 6.67 2.12
C PRO A 30 -9.54 6.62 2.70
N ILE A 31 -8.93 5.44 2.60
CA ILE A 31 -7.51 5.24 2.94
C ILE A 31 -6.70 5.09 1.65
N ARG A 32 -5.68 5.94 1.49
CA ARG A 32 -4.70 5.83 0.41
C ARG A 32 -3.44 5.10 0.86
N ILE A 33 -3.13 4.00 0.20
CA ILE A 33 -1.85 3.30 0.26
C ILE A 33 -0.88 3.93 -0.76
N GLY A 34 0.35 4.20 -0.35
CA GLY A 34 1.37 4.77 -1.22
C GLY A 34 2.68 3.99 -1.16
N VAL A 35 2.92 3.17 -2.17
CA VAL A 35 4.14 2.38 -2.35
C VAL A 35 5.19 3.22 -3.09
N ASN A 36 6.43 3.19 -2.58
CA ASN A 36 7.55 3.86 -3.20
C ASN A 36 8.67 2.84 -3.43
N GLY A 37 9.14 2.73 -4.69
CA GLY A 37 10.22 1.83 -5.08
C GLY A 37 11.52 2.07 -4.29
N GLY A 38 11.77 3.30 -3.83
CA GLY A 38 12.95 3.64 -3.03
C GLY A 38 12.88 3.20 -1.57
N SER A 39 11.71 2.76 -1.08
CA SER A 39 11.51 2.37 0.32
C SER A 39 10.66 1.10 0.46
N LEU A 40 10.83 0.14 -0.46
CA LEU A 40 10.19 -1.17 -0.36
C LEU A 40 10.69 -1.95 0.85
N GLU A 41 9.87 -2.88 1.32
CA GLU A 41 10.23 -3.77 2.40
C GLU A 41 11.44 -4.64 2.05
N LYS A 42 12.32 -4.86 3.03
CA LYS A 42 13.61 -5.54 2.83
C LYS A 42 13.46 -6.97 2.32
N ASP A 43 12.38 -7.65 2.70
CA ASP A 43 12.07 -9.01 2.24
C ASP A 43 11.72 -9.04 0.76
N LEU A 44 11.01 -8.03 0.25
CA LEU A 44 10.72 -7.89 -1.18
C LEU A 44 11.98 -7.56 -1.97
N LEU A 45 12.82 -6.64 -1.47
CA LEU A 45 14.11 -6.36 -2.10
C LEU A 45 15.02 -7.60 -2.14
N LYS A 46 14.98 -8.44 -1.09
CA LYS A 46 15.73 -9.71 -1.07
C LYS A 46 15.15 -10.73 -2.04
N LYS A 47 13.82 -10.82 -2.16
CA LYS A 47 13.10 -11.76 -3.05
C LYS A 47 13.32 -11.42 -4.52
N TYR A 48 13.26 -10.14 -4.89
CA TYR A 48 13.32 -9.66 -6.27
C TYR A 48 14.71 -9.12 -6.68
N GLY A 49 15.66 -9.04 -5.73
CA GLY A 49 17.00 -8.50 -5.90
C GLY A 49 17.06 -6.97 -5.97
N HIS A 50 16.01 -6.32 -6.46
CA HIS A 50 15.84 -4.87 -6.50
C HIS A 50 14.36 -4.49 -6.53
N ALA A 51 14.06 -3.19 -6.54
CA ALA A 51 12.69 -2.69 -6.64
C ALA A 51 12.13 -2.85 -8.06
N THR A 52 11.69 -4.06 -8.44
CA THR A 52 11.01 -4.33 -9.71
C THR A 52 9.55 -3.85 -9.69
N PRO A 53 8.88 -3.73 -10.85
CA PRO A 53 7.43 -3.50 -10.91
C PRO A 53 6.62 -4.50 -10.08
N GLU A 54 6.96 -5.79 -10.14
CA GLU A 54 6.30 -6.86 -9.40
C GLU A 54 6.49 -6.70 -7.89
N ALA A 55 7.69 -6.33 -7.44
CA ALA A 55 7.96 -6.05 -6.03
C ALA A 55 7.10 -4.88 -5.52
N MET A 56 6.90 -3.85 -6.35
CA MET A 56 6.03 -2.71 -6.01
C MET A 56 4.56 -3.12 -5.93
N VAL A 57 4.07 -3.94 -6.86
CA VAL A 57 2.70 -4.46 -6.84
C VAL A 57 2.48 -5.36 -5.63
N GLU A 58 3.43 -6.25 -5.31
CA GLU A 58 3.31 -7.14 -4.15
C GLU A 58 3.26 -6.35 -2.83
N SER A 59 4.08 -5.31 -2.66
CA SER A 59 4.00 -4.39 -1.51
C SER A 59 2.63 -3.72 -1.42
N GLY A 60 2.11 -3.25 -2.56
CA GLY A 60 0.78 -2.65 -2.66
C GLY A 60 -0.33 -3.59 -2.23
N MET A 61 -0.36 -4.79 -2.81
CA MET A 61 -1.35 -5.83 -2.54
C MET A 61 -1.28 -6.32 -1.09
N ARG A 62 -0.08 -6.43 -0.51
CA ARG A 62 0.11 -6.77 0.91
C ARG A 62 -0.61 -5.78 1.82
N HIS A 63 -0.50 -4.49 1.54
CA HIS A 63 -1.17 -3.45 2.32
C HIS A 63 -2.68 -3.40 2.08
N ILE A 64 -3.13 -3.60 0.84
CA ILE A 64 -4.57 -3.69 0.52
C ILE A 64 -5.19 -4.85 1.28
N LYS A 65 -4.55 -6.02 1.24
CA LYS A 65 -5.03 -7.21 1.94
C LYS A 65 -5.23 -7.00 3.44
N ILE A 66 -4.34 -6.24 4.10
CA ILE A 66 -4.51 -5.91 5.53
C ILE A 66 -5.80 -5.11 5.77
N LEU A 67 -6.13 -4.16 4.89
CA LEU A 67 -7.36 -3.38 4.99
C LEU A 67 -8.60 -4.26 4.69
N GLU A 68 -8.52 -5.09 3.65
CA GLU A 68 -9.60 -6.02 3.29
C GLU A 68 -9.88 -7.05 4.39
N ASP A 69 -8.84 -7.63 5.00
CA ASP A 69 -8.96 -8.56 6.12
C ASP A 69 -9.57 -7.89 7.37
N LEU A 70 -9.55 -6.56 7.44
CA LEU A 70 -10.22 -5.75 8.47
C LEU A 70 -11.63 -5.25 8.05
N GLY A 71 -12.09 -5.61 6.85
CA GLY A 71 -13.40 -5.22 6.31
C GLY A 71 -13.44 -3.88 5.58
N PHE A 72 -12.29 -3.24 5.35
CA PHE A 72 -12.21 -1.90 4.78
C PHE A 72 -12.01 -1.92 3.25
N GLY A 73 -13.02 -1.46 2.51
CA GLY A 73 -13.00 -1.48 1.03
C GLY A 73 -12.68 -0.15 0.35
N ASP A 74 -12.78 1.00 1.03
CA ASP A 74 -12.63 2.33 0.41
C ASP A 74 -11.16 2.74 0.27
N THR A 75 -10.43 1.99 -0.57
CA THR A 75 -8.98 2.06 -0.69
C THR A 75 -8.54 2.67 -2.02
N ILE A 76 -7.58 3.60 -1.95
CA ILE A 76 -6.89 4.17 -3.12
C ILE A 76 -5.44 3.69 -3.08
N ILE A 77 -4.88 3.24 -4.21
CA ILE A 77 -3.47 2.89 -4.30
C ILE A 77 -2.68 3.86 -5.19
N SER A 78 -1.42 4.07 -4.84
CA SER A 78 -0.44 4.75 -5.69
C SER A 78 0.89 4.00 -5.64
N LEU A 79 1.45 3.75 -6.82
CA LEU A 79 2.78 3.17 -7.03
C LEU A 79 3.70 4.28 -7.55
N LYS A 80 4.85 4.50 -6.91
CA LYS A 80 5.79 5.56 -7.29
C LYS A 80 7.20 5.01 -7.47
N ALA A 81 7.83 5.36 -8.58
CA ALA A 81 9.24 5.09 -8.83
C ALA A 81 9.88 6.29 -9.53
N SER A 82 11.20 6.47 -9.35
CA SER A 82 11.97 7.51 -10.05
C SER A 82 12.19 7.17 -11.54
N ASP A 83 12.22 5.88 -11.87
CA ASP A 83 12.26 5.41 -13.25
C ASP A 83 10.84 5.34 -13.84
N VAL A 84 10.62 6.06 -14.94
CA VAL A 84 9.29 6.20 -15.56
C VAL A 84 8.78 4.87 -16.11
N ASN A 85 9.65 4.08 -16.76
CA ASN A 85 9.25 2.81 -17.35
C ASN A 85 8.79 1.83 -16.26
N ARG A 86 9.55 1.70 -15.17
CA ARG A 86 9.18 0.90 -14.01
C ARG A 86 7.85 1.33 -13.40
N MET A 87 7.64 2.64 -13.24
CA MET A 87 6.38 3.14 -12.70
C MET A 87 5.20 2.76 -13.61
N VAL A 88 5.34 2.95 -14.92
CA VAL A 88 4.29 2.61 -15.90
C VAL A 88 3.99 1.12 -15.87
N GLU A 89 5.00 0.25 -15.91
CA GLU A 89 4.80 -1.20 -15.83
C GLU A 89 4.14 -1.62 -14.52
N ALA A 90 4.53 -1.02 -13.39
CA ALA A 90 3.91 -1.34 -12.09
C ALA A 90 2.40 -1.00 -12.08
N TYR A 91 2.00 0.13 -12.67
CA TYR A 91 0.57 0.45 -12.81
C TYR A 91 -0.14 -0.48 -13.80
N ARG A 92 0.50 -0.88 -14.90
CA ARG A 92 -0.09 -1.85 -15.86
C ARG A 92 -0.32 -3.22 -15.23
N LEU A 93 0.61 -3.69 -14.42
CA LEU A 93 0.48 -4.96 -13.69
C LEU A 93 -0.60 -4.94 -12.61
N MET A 94 -0.96 -3.75 -12.10
CA MET A 94 -1.94 -3.59 -11.04
C MET A 94 -3.38 -3.36 -11.53
N ALA A 95 -3.54 -2.94 -12.79
CA ALA A 95 -4.83 -2.66 -13.41
C ALA A 95 -5.50 -3.94 -13.93
#